data_AF-A0A8I2YII3-F1
#
_entry.id   AF-A0A8I2YII3-F1
#
_cell.length_a   1.000
_cell.length_b   1.000
_cell.length_c   1.000
_cell.angle_alpha   90.00
_cell.angle_beta   90.00
_cell.angle_gamma   90.00
#
_symmetry.space_group_name_H-M   'P 1'
#
loop_
_entity.id
_entity.type
_entity.pdbx_description
1 polymer ?
#
loop_
_entity_poly.entity_id
_entity_poly.type
_entity_poly.pdbx_seq_one_letter_code
_entity_poly.pdbx_strand_id
1 'polypeptide(L)'
;MEDHNDEGDLSLGTVFTEPPRPATPDPTLSTYSRRPGQPDITIRLVGSHPLWGHHLWNAAIAFASYLDSHDALISDKFVLELGAGGGLPGIIAAQSGATKVVLTDYPDAPLIDNLAYNVEQNIREEQRSKVTVQVTSP
;
A
#
# COMPACT_ATOMS: atom_id res chain seq x y z
N MET A 1 43.07 -40.87 -32.38
CA MET A 1 43.56 -39.50 -32.25
C MET A 1 42.34 -38.68 -31.92
N GLU A 2 42.36 -38.12 -30.71
CA GLU A 2 41.33 -37.25 -30.16
C GLU A 2 41.22 -36.00 -31.05
N ASP A 3 40.01 -35.64 -31.44
CA ASP A 3 39.70 -34.23 -31.71
C ASP A 3 38.56 -33.87 -30.78
N HIS A 4 38.96 -33.14 -29.74
CA HIS A 4 38.16 -32.55 -28.69
C HIS A 4 37.05 -31.68 -29.28
N ASN A 5 35.80 -32.04 -29.03
CA ASN A 5 34.67 -31.14 -29.22
C ASN A 5 34.56 -30.23 -27.98
N ASP A 6 35.43 -29.22 -27.90
CA ASP A 6 35.40 -28.19 -26.85
C ASP A 6 34.49 -27.04 -27.32
N GLU A 7 33.21 -27.34 -27.52
CA GLU A 7 32.15 -26.32 -27.52
C GLU A 7 31.95 -25.93 -26.05
N GLY A 8 32.87 -25.09 -25.56
CA GLY A 8 32.76 -24.48 -24.25
C GLY A 8 31.38 -23.87 -24.10
N ASP A 9 30.65 -24.32 -23.09
CA ASP A 9 29.33 -23.85 -22.69
C ASP A 9 29.39 -22.35 -22.34
N LEU A 10 29.36 -21.50 -23.36
CA LEU A 10 29.25 -20.05 -23.27
C LEU A 10 27.79 -19.63 -23.03
N SER A 11 27.04 -20.43 -22.27
CA SER A 11 25.76 -20.02 -21.73
C SER A 11 25.96 -18.77 -20.88
N LEU A 12 25.24 -17.68 -21.22
CA LEU A 12 25.28 -16.41 -20.49
C LEU A 12 25.00 -16.58 -18.99
N GLY A 13 24.35 -17.68 -18.59
CA GLY A 13 24.03 -18.03 -17.20
C GLY A 13 25.21 -18.50 -16.35
N THR A 14 26.33 -18.93 -16.93
CA THR A 14 27.56 -19.29 -16.17
C THR A 14 28.48 -18.10 -15.95
N VAL A 15 28.41 -17.08 -16.81
CA VAL A 15 29.22 -15.85 -16.71
C VAL A 15 28.59 -14.80 -15.80
N PHE A 16 27.26 -14.70 -15.79
CA PHE A 16 26.51 -13.80 -14.92
C PHE A 16 25.58 -14.59 -14.00
N THR A 17 26.14 -15.19 -12.95
CA THR A 17 25.32 -15.77 -11.88
C THR A 17 24.68 -14.62 -11.10
N GLU A 18 23.37 -14.44 -11.22
CA GLU A 18 22.67 -13.43 -10.42
C GLU A 18 22.77 -13.83 -8.94
N PRO A 19 23.37 -12.97 -8.08
CA PRO A 19 23.45 -13.27 -6.66
C PRO A 19 22.03 -13.43 -6.10
N PRO A 20 21.83 -14.31 -5.09
CA PRO A 20 20.53 -14.47 -4.47
C PRO A 20 20.03 -13.11 -3.99
N ARG A 21 18.80 -12.77 -4.38
CA ARG A 21 18.19 -11.50 -4.01
C ARG A 21 18.16 -11.40 -2.47
N PRO A 22 18.56 -10.27 -1.89
CA PRO A 22 18.43 -10.06 -0.45
C PRO A 22 16.99 -10.32 -0.02
N ALA A 23 16.81 -10.85 1.19
CA ALA A 23 15.48 -10.98 1.77
C ALA A 23 14.79 -9.61 1.78
N THR A 24 13.51 -9.59 1.43
CA THR A 24 12.72 -8.36 1.54
C THR A 24 12.72 -7.90 3.01
N PRO A 25 13.09 -6.64 3.30
CA PRO A 25 13.06 -6.10 4.65
C PRO A 25 11.69 -6.28 5.32
N ASP A 26 11.67 -6.29 6.64
CA ASP A 26 10.41 -6.38 7.38
C ASP A 26 9.49 -5.16 7.12
N PRO A 27 8.16 -5.34 7.23
CA PRO A 27 7.21 -4.23 7.20
C PRO A 27 7.53 -3.14 8.21
N THR A 28 7.31 -1.89 7.83
CA THR A 28 7.51 -0.73 8.72
C THR A 28 6.18 -0.12 9.14
N LEU A 29 6.18 0.62 10.24
CA LEU A 29 5.01 1.36 10.72
C LEU A 29 5.26 2.87 10.59
N SER A 30 4.25 3.59 10.12
CA SER A 30 4.24 5.05 10.10
C SER A 30 3.02 5.55 10.85
N THR A 31 3.22 6.51 11.75
CA THR A 31 2.13 7.10 12.55
C THR A 31 1.77 8.47 12.00
N TYR A 32 0.49 8.66 11.71
CA TYR A 32 -0.10 9.94 11.36
C TYR A 32 -0.85 10.50 12.58
N SER A 33 -0.35 11.61 13.13
CA SER A 33 -1.02 12.30 14.23
C SER A 33 -2.15 13.17 13.71
N ARG A 34 -3.35 12.90 14.20
CA ARG A 34 -4.58 13.58 13.78
C ARG A 34 -4.74 14.93 14.49
N ARG A 35 -5.79 15.66 14.12
CA ARG A 35 -6.22 16.87 14.85
C ARG A 35 -6.51 16.54 16.33
N PRO A 36 -6.32 17.50 17.26
CA PRO A 36 -6.55 17.27 18.68
C PRO A 36 -7.93 16.66 18.98
N GLY A 37 -7.94 15.64 19.83
CA GLY A 37 -9.16 14.92 20.24
C GLY A 37 -9.52 13.74 19.35
N GLN A 38 -8.79 13.51 18.24
CA GLN A 38 -8.89 12.29 17.44
C GLN A 38 -7.71 11.35 17.73
N PRO A 39 -7.91 10.02 17.67
CA PRO A 39 -6.82 9.06 17.83
C PRO A 39 -5.88 9.09 16.62
N ASP A 40 -4.59 8.87 16.86
CA ASP A 40 -3.60 8.71 15.81
C ASP A 40 -3.90 7.48 14.94
N ILE A 41 -3.47 7.53 13.68
CA ILE A 41 -3.60 6.43 12.72
C ILE A 41 -2.23 5.80 12.52
N THR A 42 -2.15 4.48 12.64
CA THR A 42 -0.93 3.73 12.34
C THR A 42 -1.11 3.00 11.01
N ILE A 43 -0.21 3.27 10.08
CA ILE A 43 -0.15 2.67 8.75
C ILE A 43 1.02 1.71 8.70
N ARG A 44 0.75 0.43 8.43
CA ARG A 44 1.77 -0.54 8.07
C ARG A 44 2.13 -0.37 6.60
N LEU A 45 3.41 -0.42 6.29
CA LEU A 45 3.96 -0.36 4.95
C LEU A 45 4.65 -1.69 4.66
N VAL A 46 4.50 -2.19 3.43
CA VAL A 46 5.21 -3.40 3.01
C VAL A 46 6.72 -3.18 3.10
N GLY A 47 7.48 -4.28 3.18
CA GLY A 47 8.93 -4.24 2.99
C GLY A 47 9.34 -3.72 1.61
N SER A 48 10.65 -3.70 1.30
CA SER A 48 11.13 -3.25 -0.02
C SER A 48 10.30 -3.83 -1.16
N HIS A 49 9.68 -2.96 -1.96
CA HIS A 49 8.67 -3.35 -2.94
C HIS A 49 8.89 -2.59 -4.26
N PRO A 50 8.85 -3.25 -5.42
CA PRO A 50 9.08 -2.61 -6.73
C PRO A 50 8.03 -1.54 -7.06
N LEU A 51 6.84 -1.64 -6.47
CA LEU A 51 5.76 -0.65 -6.62
C LEU A 51 5.80 0.44 -5.52
N TRP A 52 6.91 0.59 -4.81
CA TRP A 52 7.13 1.68 -3.84
C TRP A 52 6.14 1.72 -2.66
N GLY A 53 5.40 0.63 -2.41
CA GLY A 53 4.47 0.51 -1.28
C GLY A 53 5.11 0.51 0.12
N HIS A 54 6.44 0.57 0.18
CA HIS A 54 7.21 0.72 1.42
C HIS A 54 7.33 2.18 1.89
N HIS A 55 6.69 3.12 1.17
CA HIS A 55 6.66 4.52 1.53
C HIS A 55 5.24 5.00 1.82
N LEU A 56 5.07 5.69 2.95
CA LEU A 56 3.95 6.59 3.12
C LEU A 56 4.34 7.93 2.50
N TRP A 57 3.85 8.19 1.29
CA TRP A 57 4.23 9.37 0.53
C TRP A 57 3.77 10.67 1.20
N ASN A 58 4.61 11.70 1.17
CA ASN A 58 4.28 13.02 1.73
C ASN A 58 2.99 13.61 1.14
N ALA A 59 2.70 13.33 -0.13
CA ALA A 59 1.44 13.74 -0.77
C ALA A 59 0.21 13.11 -0.10
N ALA A 60 0.29 11.82 0.28
CA ALA A 60 -0.77 11.14 1.00
C ALA A 60 -0.98 11.75 2.40
N ILE A 61 0.10 12.08 3.11
CA ILE A 61 0.05 12.75 4.43
C ILE A 61 -0.58 14.14 4.31
N ALA A 62 -0.13 14.94 3.34
CA ALA A 62 -0.66 16.28 3.10
C ALA A 62 -2.15 16.25 2.74
N PHE A 63 -2.55 15.32 1.88
CA PHE A 63 -3.95 15.19 1.47
C PHE A 63 -4.83 14.68 2.61
N ALA A 64 -4.36 13.68 3.37
CA ALA A 64 -5.02 13.20 4.58
C ALA A 64 -5.22 14.33 5.60
N SER A 65 -4.21 15.17 5.83
CA SER A 65 -4.33 16.33 6.72
C SER A 65 -5.33 17.37 6.23
N TYR A 66 -5.40 17.58 4.91
CA TYR A 66 -6.40 18.46 4.33
C TYR A 66 -7.81 17.90 4.50
N LEU A 67 -8.03 16.61 4.21
CA LEU A 67 -9.33 15.96 4.39
C LEU A 67 -9.75 15.93 5.85
N ASP A 68 -8.83 15.59 6.76
CA ASP A 68 -9.08 15.58 8.19
C ASP A 68 -9.55 16.97 8.61
N SER A 69 -8.87 18.05 8.23
CA SER A 69 -9.32 19.42 8.56
C SER A 69 -10.64 19.88 7.91
N HIS A 70 -11.17 19.15 6.93
CA HIS A 70 -12.32 19.57 6.11
C HIS A 70 -13.36 18.45 5.92
N ASP A 71 -13.78 17.81 7.01
CA ASP A 71 -14.76 16.69 7.01
C ASP A 71 -16.01 16.96 6.15
N ALA A 72 -16.49 18.21 6.10
CA ALA A 72 -17.66 18.61 5.32
C ALA A 72 -17.51 18.37 3.79
N LEU A 73 -16.29 18.27 3.27
CA LEU A 73 -16.05 17.98 1.85
C LEU A 73 -16.41 16.52 1.48
N ILE A 74 -16.34 15.63 2.46
CA ILE A 74 -16.39 14.18 2.27
C ILE A 74 -17.54 13.50 3.03
N SER A 75 -18.11 14.16 4.05
CA SER A 75 -19.31 13.67 4.75
C SER A 75 -20.42 13.37 3.75
N ASP A 76 -21.04 12.20 3.91
CA ASP A 76 -22.15 11.72 3.08
C ASP A 76 -21.81 11.58 1.59
N LYS A 77 -20.52 11.41 1.25
CA LYS A 77 -20.05 11.15 -0.13
C LYS A 77 -19.65 9.70 -0.34
N PHE A 78 -19.66 9.30 -1.60
CA PHE A 78 -19.01 8.07 -2.07
C PHE A 78 -17.61 8.43 -2.56
N VAL A 79 -16.59 7.78 -1.99
CA VAL A 79 -15.18 8.09 -2.24
C VAL A 79 -14.50 6.89 -2.90
N LEU A 80 -13.74 7.15 -3.96
CA LEU A 80 -12.86 6.20 -4.62
C LEU A 80 -11.42 6.72 -4.52
N GLU A 81 -10.52 5.91 -3.95
CA GLU A 81 -9.09 6.20 -3.91
C GLU A 81 -8.36 5.30 -4.93
N LEU A 82 -7.57 5.93 -5.81
CA LEU A 82 -6.76 5.27 -6.82
C LEU A 82 -5.29 5.30 -6.41
N GLY A 83 -4.63 4.14 -6.36
CA GLY A 83 -3.23 4.05 -5.90
C GLY A 83 -3.12 4.33 -4.40
N ALA A 84 -3.91 3.63 -3.60
CA ALA A 84 -4.08 3.91 -2.17
C ALA A 84 -2.80 3.65 -1.34
N GLY A 85 -1.93 2.74 -1.78
CA GLY A 85 -0.73 2.32 -1.08
C GLY A 85 -1.04 1.86 0.34
N GLY A 86 -0.64 2.67 1.33
CA GLY A 86 -0.97 2.42 2.74
C GLY A 86 -2.42 2.73 3.14
N GLY A 87 -3.16 3.48 2.32
CA GLY A 87 -4.59 3.77 2.49
C GLY A 87 -4.94 4.95 3.40
N LEU A 88 -3.98 5.79 3.77
CA LEU A 88 -4.19 6.87 4.75
C LEU A 88 -5.32 7.85 4.36
N PRO A 89 -5.35 8.42 3.13
CA PRO A 89 -6.44 9.33 2.74
C PRO A 89 -7.82 8.66 2.76
N GLY A 90 -7.97 7.43 2.25
CA GLY A 90 -9.23 6.70 2.28
C GLY A 90 -9.69 6.32 3.69
N ILE A 91 -8.77 5.98 4.60
CA ILE A 91 -9.07 5.74 6.01
C ILE A 91 -9.60 7.01 6.67
N ILE A 92 -8.93 8.16 6.47
CA ILE A 92 -9.43 9.46 6.94
C ILE A 92 -10.81 9.74 6.34
N ALA A 93 -11.00 9.51 5.04
CA ALA A 93 -12.28 9.73 4.39
C ALA A 93 -13.42 8.94 5.06
N ALA A 94 -13.17 7.67 5.40
CA ALA A 94 -14.14 6.83 6.09
C ALA A 94 -14.42 7.32 7.52
N GLN A 95 -13.38 7.68 8.27
CA GLN A 95 -13.52 8.19 9.65
C GLN A 95 -14.20 9.56 9.71
N SER A 96 -14.12 10.35 8.64
CA SER A 96 -14.74 11.67 8.50
C SER A 96 -16.17 11.62 7.92
N GLY A 97 -16.78 10.44 7.86
CA GLY A 97 -18.22 10.31 7.61
C GLY A 97 -18.62 10.06 6.15
N ALA A 98 -17.68 9.64 5.28
CA ALA A 98 -18.05 9.18 3.95
C ALA A 98 -19.08 8.03 4.02
N THR A 99 -20.07 8.04 3.12
CA THR A 99 -21.10 7.01 3.01
C THR A 99 -20.50 5.66 2.61
N LYS A 100 -19.54 5.68 1.69
CA LYS A 100 -18.80 4.52 1.21
C LYS A 100 -17.40 4.97 0.78
N VAL A 101 -16.39 4.17 1.09
CA VAL A 101 -15.03 4.35 0.60
C VAL A 101 -14.59 3.07 -0.11
N VAL A 102 -14.08 3.21 -1.34
CA VAL A 102 -13.43 2.14 -2.08
C VAL A 102 -11.97 2.51 -2.24
N LEU A 103 -11.07 1.74 -1.65
CA LEU A 103 -9.64 1.90 -1.80
C LEU A 103 -9.15 0.91 -2.87
N THR A 104 -8.42 1.42 -3.86
CA THR A 104 -7.92 0.60 -4.96
C THR A 104 -6.42 0.77 -5.15
N ASP A 105 -5.77 -0.32 -5.53
CA ASP A 105 -4.38 -0.34 -5.94
C ASP A 105 -4.14 -1.42 -7.00
N TYR A 106 -2.90 -1.49 -7.50
CA TYR A 106 -2.44 -2.48 -8.45
C TYR A 106 -2.69 -3.92 -7.93
N PRO A 107 -3.03 -4.89 -8.80
CA PRO A 107 -3.26 -6.29 -8.42
C PRO A 107 -1.98 -7.02 -7.99
N ASP A 108 -1.44 -6.62 -6.83
CA ASP A 108 -0.30 -7.22 -6.15
C ASP A 108 -0.72 -7.63 -4.74
N ALA A 109 -0.63 -8.93 -4.44
CA ALA A 109 -1.15 -9.49 -3.19
C ALA A 109 -0.52 -8.86 -1.93
N PRO A 110 0.81 -8.72 -1.81
CA PRO A 110 1.43 -8.01 -0.69
C PRO A 110 0.87 -6.59 -0.46
N LEU A 111 0.67 -5.80 -1.52
CA LEU A 111 0.10 -4.47 -1.40
C LEU A 111 -1.35 -4.51 -0.91
N ILE A 112 -2.18 -5.33 -1.55
CA ILE A 112 -3.62 -5.40 -1.29
C ILE A 112 -3.90 -5.96 0.11
N ASP A 113 -3.17 -6.99 0.53
CA ASP A 113 -3.29 -7.56 1.87
C ASP A 113 -2.84 -6.56 2.94
N ASN A 114 -1.79 -5.79 2.66
CA ASN A 114 -1.34 -4.74 3.56
C ASN A 114 -2.34 -3.58 3.66
N LEU A 115 -2.93 -3.17 2.54
CA LEU A 115 -3.98 -2.16 2.50
C LEU A 115 -5.23 -2.61 3.28
N ALA A 116 -5.67 -3.87 3.07
CA ALA A 116 -6.77 -4.47 3.82
C ALA A 116 -6.48 -4.53 5.32
N TYR A 117 -5.25 -4.90 5.71
CA TYR A 117 -4.82 -4.87 7.09
C TYR A 117 -4.92 -3.46 7.70
N ASN A 118 -4.46 -2.42 7.00
CA ASN A 118 -4.52 -1.05 7.51
C ASN A 118 -5.98 -0.58 7.69
N VAL A 119 -6.88 -0.95 6.77
CA VAL A 119 -8.31 -0.69 6.92
C VAL A 119 -8.87 -1.39 8.17
N GLU A 120 -8.55 -2.67 8.35
CA GLU A 120 -9.01 -3.46 9.49
C GLU A 120 -8.55 -2.88 10.84
N GLN A 121 -7.31 -2.39 10.92
CA GLN A 121 -6.75 -1.82 12.15
C GLN A 121 -7.27 -0.42 12.47
N ASN A 122 -7.64 0.38 11.47
CA ASN A 122 -7.99 1.79 11.68
C ASN A 122 -9.48 2.09 11.52
N ILE A 123 -10.29 1.16 10.99
CA ILE A 123 -11.74 1.33 10.85
C ILE A 123 -12.47 0.51 11.90
N ARG A 124 -13.33 1.19 12.68
CA ARG A 124 -14.17 0.54 13.69
C ARG A 124 -15.09 -0.48 13.06
N GLU A 125 -15.36 -1.58 13.77
CA GLU A 125 -16.10 -2.74 13.27
C GLU A 125 -17.44 -2.34 12.64
N GLU A 126 -18.18 -1.41 13.26
CA GLU A 126 -19.48 -0.92 12.80
C GLU A 126 -19.41 -0.12 11.49
N GLN A 127 -18.23 0.38 11.11
CA GLN A 127 -18.01 1.15 9.89
C GLN A 127 -17.39 0.31 8.76
N ARG A 128 -16.89 -0.91 9.03
CA ARG A 128 -16.13 -1.70 8.05
C ARG A 128 -16.93 -2.05 6.79
N SER A 129 -18.23 -2.28 6.91
CA SER A 129 -19.10 -2.54 5.75
C SER A 129 -19.13 -1.38 4.73
N LYS A 130 -18.79 -0.16 5.17
CA LYS A 130 -18.71 1.04 4.33
C LYS A 130 -17.38 1.17 3.61
N VAL A 131 -16.35 0.41 3.99
CA VAL A 131 -15.02 0.48 3.39
C VAL A 131 -14.75 -0.80 2.61
N THR A 132 -14.18 -0.71 1.42
CA THR A 132 -13.88 -1.88 0.60
C THR A 132 -12.54 -1.70 -0.09
N VAL A 133 -11.70 -2.72 -0.01
CA VAL A 133 -10.44 -2.78 -0.75
C VAL A 133 -10.66 -3.60 -2.02
N GLN A 134 -10.22 -3.08 -3.16
CA GLN A 134 -10.34 -3.75 -4.45
C GLN A 134 -9.06 -3.58 -5.26
N VAL A 135 -8.80 -4.52 -6.17
CA VAL A 135 -7.74 -4.36 -7.17
C VAL A 135 -8.25 -3.53 -8.34
N THR A 136 -7.36 -2.76 -8.97
CA THR A 136 -7.65 -2.15 -10.27
C THR A 136 -7.74 -3.25 -11.34
N SER A 137 -8.78 -3.19 -12.17
CA SER A 137 -8.88 -4.09 -13.34
C SER A 137 -7.86 -3.66 -14.40
N PRO A 138 -7.20 -4.63 -15.07
CA PRO A 138 -6.22 -4.34 -16.13
C PRO A 138 -6.84 -3.71 -17.38
#